data_AF-A0A6I8LDK9-F1
#
_entry.id   AF-A0A6I8LDK9-F1
#
_cell.length_a   1.000
_cell.length_b   1.000
_cell.length_c   1.000
_cell.angle_alpha   90.00
_cell.angle_beta   90.00
_cell.angle_gamma   90.00
#
_symmetry.space_group_name_H-M   'P 1'
#
loop_
_entity.id
_entity.type
_entity.pdbx_description
1 polymer ?
#
loop_
_entity_poly.entity_id
_entity_poly.type
_entity_poly.pdbx_seq_one_letter_code
_entity_poly.pdbx_strand_id
1 'polypeptide(L)'
;MRLAVTGNPTILLPLFVPDDEIVRITELGHELRANSRKIVSRQAGLRFAGYLRTRRQRLLDGAIKVNRPELIEKYGFDTKYAMHMVRLGVQGVELLETGRMTLPIAEPWLTWLRDLRRGKHTQDEAIAVAAELEDRLDRLVRGASPLPEQPDRAWVDRWLVRAYDSAWQAA
;
A
#
# COMPACT_ATOMS: atom_id res chain seq x y z
N MET A 1 13.52 -5.76 6.86
CA MET A 1 12.47 -5.27 7.80
C MET A 1 12.35 -3.75 7.93
N ARG A 2 13.41 -2.93 7.82
CA ARG A 2 13.34 -1.45 7.96
C ARG A 2 12.21 -0.78 7.16
N LEU A 3 12.02 -1.15 5.89
CA LEU A 3 10.95 -0.59 5.05
C LEU A 3 9.56 -1.08 5.45
N ALA A 4 9.44 -2.32 5.95
CA ALA A 4 8.17 -2.88 6.40
C ALA A 4 7.68 -2.16 7.66
N VAL A 5 8.53 -2.01 8.67
CA VAL A 5 8.17 -1.33 9.94
C VAL A 5 7.90 0.16 9.77
N THR A 6 8.47 0.79 8.75
CA THR A 6 8.13 2.17 8.40
C THR A 6 6.91 2.28 7.49
N GLY A 7 6.30 1.14 7.12
CA GLY A 7 5.03 1.06 6.41
C GLY A 7 5.10 1.36 4.92
N ASN A 8 6.19 0.97 4.24
CA ASN A 8 6.26 1.07 2.78
C ASN A 8 5.17 0.21 2.12
N PRO A 9 4.25 0.79 1.32
CA PRO A 9 3.09 0.08 0.78
C PRO A 9 3.43 -1.22 0.05
N THR A 10 4.42 -1.19 -0.85
CA THR A 10 4.79 -2.36 -1.65
C THR A 10 5.43 -3.45 -0.81
N ILE A 11 6.24 -3.08 0.18
CA ILE A 11 6.93 -4.04 1.07
C ILE A 11 5.96 -4.69 2.06
N LEU A 12 4.82 -4.06 2.36
CA LEU A 12 3.79 -4.65 3.20
C LEU A 12 2.95 -5.71 2.46
N LEU A 13 2.81 -5.64 1.12
CA LEU A 13 1.95 -6.56 0.37
C LEU A 13 2.21 -8.05 0.65
N PRO A 14 3.47 -8.55 0.67
CA PRO A 14 3.75 -9.96 0.93
C PRO A 14 3.21 -10.49 2.27
N LEU A 15 2.95 -9.61 3.23
CA LEU A 15 2.36 -10.01 4.52
C LEU A 15 0.90 -10.46 4.39
N PHE A 16 0.22 -10.09 3.30
CA PHE A 16 -1.23 -10.25 3.12
C PHE A 16 -1.62 -10.97 1.82
N VAL A 17 -0.65 -11.47 1.05
CA VAL A 17 -0.95 -12.28 -0.15
C VAL A 17 -1.74 -13.53 0.27
N PRO A 18 -2.84 -13.90 -0.41
CA PRO A 18 -3.58 -15.14 -0.15
C PRO A 18 -2.70 -16.38 -0.26
N ASP A 19 -3.01 -17.42 0.50
CA ASP A 19 -2.18 -18.64 0.54
C ASP A 19 -2.14 -19.36 -0.82
N ASP A 20 -3.22 -19.33 -1.59
CA ASP A 20 -3.35 -19.92 -2.92
C ASP A 20 -2.54 -19.19 -4.01
N GLU A 21 -2.10 -17.96 -3.74
CA GLU A 21 -1.25 -17.16 -4.64
C GLU A 21 0.25 -17.31 -4.31
N ILE A 22 0.61 -18.09 -3.27
CA ILE A 22 1.99 -18.28 -2.82
C ILE A 22 2.59 -19.54 -3.44
N VAL A 23 3.55 -19.35 -4.34
CA VAL A 23 4.26 -20.47 -4.99
C VAL A 23 5.26 -21.15 -4.05
N ARG A 24 5.96 -20.36 -3.22
CA ARG A 24 6.92 -20.85 -2.22
C ARG A 24 6.98 -19.89 -1.04
N ILE A 25 7.11 -20.46 0.15
CA ILE A 25 7.27 -19.73 1.41
C ILE A 25 8.14 -20.56 2.35
N THR A 26 9.01 -19.88 3.10
CA THR A 26 9.83 -20.49 4.14
C THR A 26 9.12 -20.40 5.49
N GLU A 27 9.58 -21.17 6.49
CA GLU A 27 9.11 -21.04 7.88
C GLU A 27 9.19 -19.60 8.40
N LEU A 28 10.29 -18.90 8.08
CA LEU A 28 10.46 -17.48 8.39
C LEU A 28 9.38 -16.59 7.74
N GLY A 29 8.99 -16.91 6.50
CA GLY A 29 7.89 -16.23 5.81
C GLY A 29 6.54 -16.48 6.48
N HIS A 30 6.27 -17.72 6.91
CA HIS A 30 5.05 -18.06 7.66
C HIS A 30 5.00 -17.29 8.98
N GLU A 31 6.10 -17.26 9.74
CA GLU A 31 6.18 -16.53 11.02
C GLU A 31 5.93 -15.02 10.82
N LEU A 32 6.49 -14.40 9.78
CA LEU A 32 6.24 -12.99 9.46
C LEU A 32 4.77 -12.71 9.16
N ARG A 33 4.12 -13.54 8.34
CA ARG A 33 2.71 -13.36 7.97
C ARG A 33 1.78 -13.53 9.17
N ALA A 34 2.02 -14.55 9.99
CA ALA A 34 1.29 -14.79 11.24
C ALA A 34 1.43 -13.63 12.25
N ASN A 35 2.53 -12.88 12.17
CA ASN A 35 2.84 -11.76 13.05
C ASN A 35 2.73 -10.38 12.36
N SER A 36 2.04 -10.28 11.23
CA SER A 36 1.85 -9.03 10.47
C SER A 36 1.37 -7.85 11.34
N ARG A 37 0.48 -8.12 12.30
CA ARG A 37 -0.02 -7.14 13.30
C ARG A 37 1.07 -6.49 14.16
N LYS A 38 2.25 -7.11 14.28
CA LYS A 38 3.41 -6.56 15.01
C LYS A 38 4.22 -5.59 14.15
N ILE A 39 4.06 -5.66 12.83
CA ILE A 39 4.79 -4.87 11.84
C ILE A 39 3.97 -3.64 11.43
N VAL A 40 2.64 -3.78 11.33
CA VAL A 40 1.73 -2.71 10.92
C VAL A 40 1.44 -1.76 12.07
N SER A 41 1.43 -0.46 11.79
CA SER A 41 1.14 0.62 12.74
C SER A 41 0.59 1.85 12.02
N ARG A 42 0.12 2.85 12.77
CA ARG A 42 -0.31 4.15 12.22
C ARG A 42 0.78 4.88 11.44
N GLN A 43 2.07 4.57 11.67
CA GLN A 43 3.17 5.09 10.84
C GLN A 43 3.04 4.73 9.36
N ALA A 44 2.43 3.59 9.04
CA ALA A 44 2.16 3.23 7.65
C ALA A 44 1.27 4.27 6.99
N GLY A 45 0.24 4.75 7.69
CA GLY A 45 -0.65 5.79 7.19
C GLY A 45 0.07 7.05 6.72
N LEU A 46 1.10 7.50 7.45
CA LEU A 46 1.94 8.63 7.03
C LEU A 46 2.65 8.39 5.70
N ARG A 47 3.13 7.17 5.46
CA ARG A 47 3.75 6.79 4.17
C ARG A 47 2.72 6.75 3.06
N PHE A 48 1.58 6.08 3.29
CA PHE A 48 0.50 6.00 2.30
C PHE A 48 0.01 7.40 1.91
N ALA A 49 -0.28 8.27 2.87
CA ALA A 49 -0.69 9.65 2.65
C ALA A 49 0.38 10.45 1.89
N GLY A 50 1.65 10.35 2.31
CA GLY A 50 2.76 11.05 1.64
C GLY A 50 2.96 10.62 0.18
N TYR A 51 2.87 9.31 -0.11
CA TYR A 51 2.94 8.80 -1.48
C TYR A 51 1.74 9.23 -2.32
N LEU A 52 0.53 9.19 -1.74
CA LEU A 52 -0.70 9.60 -2.40
C LEU A 52 -0.66 11.08 -2.78
N ARG A 53 -0.34 11.95 -1.81
CA ARG A 53 -0.19 13.41 -2.00
C ARG A 53 0.83 13.75 -3.06
N THR A 54 2.02 13.13 -3.02
CA THR A 54 3.06 13.34 -4.03
C THR A 54 2.59 12.96 -5.43
N ARG A 55 1.81 11.86 -5.56
CA ARG A 55 1.29 11.42 -6.85
C ARG A 55 0.18 12.33 -7.36
N ARG A 56 -0.74 12.73 -6.48
CA ARG A 56 -1.83 13.66 -6.79
C ARG A 56 -1.28 14.99 -7.28
N GLN A 57 -0.29 15.55 -6.57
CA GLN A 57 0.37 16.80 -6.96
C GLN A 57 1.02 16.70 -8.34
N ARG A 58 1.75 15.62 -8.63
CA ARG A 58 2.37 15.42 -9.96
C ARG A 58 1.35 15.33 -11.10
N LEU A 59 0.20 14.73 -10.84
CA LEU A 59 -0.88 14.62 -11.82
C LEU A 59 -1.53 15.99 -12.07
N LEU A 60 -1.72 16.80 -11.01
CA LEU A 60 -2.21 18.18 -11.09
C LEU A 60 -1.24 19.09 -11.87
N ASP A 61 0.05 19.01 -11.57
CA ASP A 61 1.07 19.88 -12.17
C ASP A 61 1.42 19.50 -13.61
N GLY A 62 0.88 18.39 -14.13
CA GLY A 62 1.34 17.79 -15.38
C GLY A 62 2.81 17.32 -15.35
N ALA A 63 3.45 17.32 -14.18
CA ALA A 63 4.86 16.98 -13.95
C ALA A 63 5.11 15.46 -13.92
N ILE A 64 4.25 14.69 -14.56
CA ILE A 64 4.45 13.24 -14.72
C ILE A 64 5.50 13.06 -15.81
N LYS A 65 6.61 12.39 -15.47
CA LYS A 65 7.53 11.88 -16.49
C LYS A 65 6.74 11.00 -17.44
N VAL A 66 6.56 11.45 -18.68
CA VAL A 66 5.76 10.77 -19.71
C VAL A 66 6.43 9.46 -20.03
N ASN A 67 5.99 8.40 -19.36
CA ASN A 67 6.46 7.04 -19.59
C ASN A 67 5.49 6.24 -20.45
N ARG A 68 4.28 6.78 -20.73
CA ARG A 68 3.20 6.16 -21.52
C ARG A 68 2.47 7.20 -22.39
N PRO A 69 3.13 7.78 -23.40
CA PRO A 69 2.48 8.77 -24.29
C PRO A 69 1.21 8.22 -24.93
N GLU A 70 1.13 6.92 -25.21
CA GLU A 70 -0.02 6.26 -25.82
C GLU A 70 -1.30 6.33 -24.98
N LEU A 71 -1.18 6.39 -23.64
CA LEU A 71 -2.33 6.54 -22.75
C LEU A 71 -2.83 7.99 -22.72
N ILE A 72 -1.90 8.95 -22.79
CA ILE A 72 -2.22 10.37 -22.81
C ILE A 72 -2.90 10.72 -24.14
N GLU A 73 -2.37 10.24 -25.26
CA GLU A 73 -2.99 10.42 -26.58
C GLU A 73 -4.42 9.86 -26.62
N LYS A 74 -4.62 8.67 -26.04
CA LYS A 74 -5.93 7.99 -26.08
C LYS A 74 -6.96 8.56 -25.09
N TYR A 75 -6.55 8.91 -23.88
CA TYR A 75 -7.48 9.24 -22.78
C TYR A 75 -7.28 10.64 -22.19
N GLY A 76 -6.29 11.40 -22.67
CA GLY A 76 -5.94 12.72 -22.16
C GLY A 76 -4.99 12.71 -20.94
N PHE A 77 -4.71 11.54 -20.34
CA PHE A 77 -3.83 11.41 -19.17
C PHE A 77 -3.28 9.98 -18.99
N ASP A 78 -2.28 9.81 -18.11
CA ASP A 78 -1.74 8.48 -17.77
C ASP A 78 -2.71 7.72 -16.83
N THR A 79 -3.65 6.97 -17.41
CA THR A 79 -4.64 6.16 -16.67
C THR A 79 -4.01 5.11 -15.76
N LYS A 80 -2.80 4.62 -16.07
CA LYS A 80 -2.06 3.69 -15.21
C LYS A 80 -1.58 4.40 -13.96
N TYR A 81 -1.03 5.59 -14.13
CA TYR A 81 -0.54 6.42 -13.03
C TYR A 81 -1.68 6.80 -12.09
N ALA A 82 -2.79 7.29 -12.63
CA ALA A 82 -3.99 7.66 -11.87
C ALA A 82 -4.56 6.45 -11.11
N MET A 83 -4.69 5.28 -11.76
CA MET A 83 -5.13 4.06 -11.07
C MET A 83 -4.20 3.69 -9.92
N HIS A 84 -2.88 3.70 -10.13
CA HIS A 84 -1.94 3.37 -9.05
C HIS A 84 -1.98 4.38 -7.89
N MET A 85 -2.28 5.64 -8.16
CA MET A 85 -2.50 6.66 -7.14
C MET A 85 -3.72 6.30 -6.28
N VAL A 86 -4.90 6.12 -6.89
CA VAL A 86 -6.12 5.78 -6.13
C VAL A 86 -5.97 4.45 -5.39
N ARG A 87 -5.38 3.44 -6.04
CA ARG A 87 -5.08 2.13 -5.43
C ARG A 87 -4.32 2.27 -4.11
N LEU A 88 -3.33 3.17 -4.04
CA LEU A 88 -2.57 3.40 -2.81
C LEU A 88 -3.48 3.96 -1.70
N GLY A 89 -4.34 4.93 -2.02
CA GLY A 89 -5.29 5.47 -1.05
C GLY A 89 -6.22 4.40 -0.49
N VAL A 90 -6.82 3.59 -1.37
CA VAL A 90 -7.74 2.50 -0.99
C VAL A 90 -7.06 1.51 -0.05
N GLN A 91 -5.90 0.99 -0.44
CA GLN A 91 -5.17 0.00 0.36
C GLN A 91 -4.69 0.59 1.69
N GLY A 92 -4.27 1.86 1.70
CA GLY A 92 -3.84 2.54 2.92
C GLY A 92 -4.99 2.73 3.91
N VAL A 93 -6.18 3.10 3.42
CA VAL A 93 -7.38 3.24 4.24
C VAL A 93 -7.77 1.89 4.85
N GLU A 94 -7.85 0.84 4.04
CA GLU A 94 -8.16 -0.52 4.51
C GLU A 94 -7.16 -0.99 5.57
N LEU A 95 -5.87 -0.79 5.31
CA LEU A 95 -4.80 -1.14 6.25
C LEU A 95 -4.98 -0.42 7.59
N LEU A 96 -5.26 0.89 7.57
CA LEU A 96 -5.44 1.65 8.80
C LEU A 96 -6.73 1.33 9.54
N GLU A 97 -7.78 0.89 8.85
CA GLU A 97 -9.06 0.56 9.48
C GLU A 97 -9.07 -0.85 10.07
N THR A 98 -8.38 -1.79 9.42
CA THR A 98 -8.51 -3.22 9.73
C THR A 98 -7.20 -3.88 10.18
N GLY A 99 -6.05 -3.24 9.93
CA GLY A 99 -4.73 -3.86 10.08
C GLY A 99 -4.40 -4.91 9.03
N ARG A 100 -5.21 -5.04 7.98
CA ARG A 100 -5.03 -5.99 6.87
C ARG A 100 -5.17 -5.28 5.51
N MET A 101 -4.66 -5.92 4.47
CA MET A 101 -4.95 -5.55 3.08
C MET A 101 -5.57 -6.74 2.37
N THR A 102 -6.69 -6.55 1.70
CA THR A 102 -7.30 -7.60 0.88
C THR A 102 -6.66 -7.59 -0.50
N LEU A 103 -6.15 -8.74 -0.93
CA LEU A 103 -5.50 -8.93 -2.23
C LEU A 103 -6.16 -10.13 -2.94
N PRO A 104 -6.68 -9.97 -4.17
CA PRO A 104 -6.87 -8.70 -4.88
C PRO A 104 -7.79 -7.74 -4.09
N ILE A 105 -7.72 -6.44 -4.41
CA ILE A 105 -8.56 -5.42 -3.76
C ILE A 105 -10.03 -5.84 -3.84
N ALA A 106 -10.78 -5.63 -2.75
CA ALA A 106 -12.19 -5.98 -2.67
C ALA A 106 -13.08 -5.07 -3.54
N GLU A 107 -14.26 -5.55 -3.90
CA GLU A 107 -15.30 -4.71 -4.49
C GLU A 107 -15.84 -3.69 -3.47
N PRO A 108 -16.30 -2.50 -3.91
CA PRO A 108 -16.44 -2.04 -5.31
C PRO A 108 -15.16 -1.44 -5.92
N TRP A 109 -14.08 -1.35 -5.14
CA TRP A 109 -12.85 -0.66 -5.57
C TRP A 109 -12.12 -1.39 -6.69
N LEU A 110 -12.18 -2.71 -6.74
CA LEU A 110 -11.58 -3.49 -7.83
C LEU A 110 -12.14 -3.09 -9.19
N THR A 111 -13.47 -3.05 -9.31
CA THR A 111 -14.13 -2.64 -10.55
C THR A 111 -13.82 -1.18 -10.87
N TRP A 112 -13.93 -0.28 -9.88
CA TRP A 112 -13.64 1.14 -10.06
C TRP A 112 -12.21 1.38 -10.57
N LEU A 113 -11.21 0.74 -9.96
CA LEU A 113 -9.80 0.87 -10.37
C LEU A 113 -9.55 0.31 -11.77
N ARG A 114 -10.19 -0.81 -12.12
CA ARG A 114 -10.11 -1.39 -13.47
C ARG A 114 -10.76 -0.48 -14.51
N ASP A 115 -11.84 0.19 -14.17
CA ASP A 115 -12.54 1.12 -15.05
C ASP A 115 -11.75 2.42 -15.25
N LEU A 116 -11.13 2.95 -14.20
CA LEU A 116 -10.17 4.05 -14.32
C LEU A 116 -8.98 3.65 -15.21
N ARG A 117 -8.45 2.43 -15.04
CA ARG A 117 -7.35 1.94 -15.88
C ARG A 117 -7.72 1.86 -17.37
N ARG A 118 -8.99 1.65 -17.67
CA ARG A 118 -9.55 1.61 -19.04
C ARG A 118 -10.00 2.98 -19.56
N GLY A 119 -9.82 4.05 -18.78
CA GLY A 119 -10.21 5.41 -19.17
C GLY A 119 -11.72 5.68 -19.08
N LYS A 120 -12.47 4.87 -18.32
CA LYS A 120 -13.90 5.12 -18.06
C LYS A 120 -14.13 6.16 -16.96
N HIS A 121 -13.09 6.49 -16.20
CA HIS A 121 -13.08 7.60 -15.27
C HIS A 121 -12.12 8.68 -15.76
N THR A 122 -12.43 9.93 -15.46
CA THR A 122 -11.63 11.09 -15.86
C THR A 122 -10.45 11.30 -14.92
N GLN A 123 -9.50 12.16 -15.33
CA GLN A 123 -8.41 12.59 -14.47
C GLN A 123 -8.94 13.29 -13.20
N ASP A 124 -9.94 14.15 -13.37
CA ASP A 124 -10.52 14.96 -12.28
C ASP A 124 -11.24 14.08 -11.26
N GLU A 125 -11.99 13.07 -11.72
CA GLU A 125 -12.59 12.07 -10.84
C GLU A 125 -11.53 11.32 -10.03
N ALA A 126 -10.43 10.92 -10.66
CA ALA A 126 -9.33 10.25 -9.97
C ALA A 126 -8.64 11.15 -8.93
N ILE A 127 -8.48 12.44 -9.24
CA ILE A 127 -7.90 13.44 -8.32
C ILE A 127 -8.83 13.67 -7.13
N ALA A 128 -10.14 13.83 -7.37
CA ALA A 128 -11.13 14.04 -6.33
C ALA A 128 -11.19 12.86 -5.36
N VAL A 129 -11.29 11.63 -5.89
CA VAL A 129 -11.26 10.41 -5.07
C VAL A 129 -9.95 10.27 -4.29
N ALA A 130 -8.80 10.61 -4.91
CA ALA A 130 -7.54 10.59 -4.21
C ALA A 130 -7.46 11.62 -3.08
N ALA A 131 -8.06 12.80 -3.24
CA ALA A 131 -8.14 13.81 -2.18
C ALA A 131 -9.00 13.31 -1.00
N GLU A 132 -10.15 12.70 -1.27
CA GLU A 132 -11.00 12.11 -0.22
C GLU A 132 -10.30 10.98 0.56
N LEU A 133 -9.57 10.12 -0.15
CA LEU A 133 -8.77 9.06 0.46
C LEU A 133 -7.61 9.64 1.29
N GLU A 134 -6.98 10.71 0.82
CA GLU A 134 -5.93 11.43 1.55
C GLU A 134 -6.47 11.98 2.88
N ASP A 135 -7.62 12.66 2.86
CA ASP A 135 -8.26 13.20 4.07
C ASP A 135 -8.64 12.09 5.05
N ARG A 136 -9.13 10.95 4.53
CA ARG A 136 -9.46 9.78 5.36
C ARG A 136 -8.22 9.18 6.01
N LEU A 137 -7.11 9.05 5.26
CA LEU A 137 -5.83 8.60 5.81
C LEU A 137 -5.34 9.54 6.92
N ASP A 138 -5.40 10.85 6.71
CA ASP A 138 -4.95 11.83 7.70
C ASP A 138 -5.80 11.75 8.99
N ARG A 139 -7.13 11.56 8.89
CA ARG A 139 -8.00 11.32 10.07
C ARG A 139 -7.63 10.03 10.80
N LEU A 140 -7.42 8.94 10.08
CA LEU A 140 -7.07 7.64 10.66
C LEU A 140 -5.72 7.69 11.39
N VAL A 141 -4.73 8.34 10.80
CA VAL A 141 -3.40 8.53 11.43
C VAL A 141 -3.51 9.31 12.75
N ARG A 142 -4.30 10.39 12.77
CA ARG A 142 -4.44 11.28 13.94
C ARG A 142 -5.12 10.63 15.15
N GLY A 143 -5.77 9.48 15.00
CA GLY A 143 -6.29 8.73 16.14
C GLY A 143 -7.53 7.89 15.88
N ALA A 144 -8.16 7.98 14.69
CA ALA A 144 -9.35 7.17 14.39
C ALA A 144 -9.02 5.70 14.05
N SER A 145 -7.75 5.38 13.78
CA SER A 145 -7.31 4.00 13.51
C SER A 145 -7.17 3.18 14.81
N PRO A 146 -7.61 1.90 14.82
CA PRO A 146 -7.38 0.99 15.93
C PRO A 146 -5.93 0.48 16.05
N LEU A 147 -5.08 0.82 15.08
CA LEU A 147 -3.69 0.36 15.07
C LEU A 147 -2.82 1.06 16.13
N PRO A 148 -1.78 0.38 16.63
CA PRO A 148 -0.81 1.03 17.50
C PRO A 148 -0.12 2.17 16.76
N GLU A 149 0.35 3.17 17.51
CA GLU A 149 1.10 4.29 16.92
C GLU A 149 2.39 3.82 16.24
N GLN A 150 3.07 2.85 16.85
CA GLN A 150 4.38 2.35 16.47
C GLN A 150 4.31 0.83 16.28
N PRO A 151 5.14 0.26 15.39
CA PRO A 151 5.28 -1.19 15.29
C PRO A 151 6.01 -1.76 16.52
N ASP A 152 5.86 -3.06 16.76
CA ASP A 152 6.60 -3.78 17.80
C ASP A 152 8.05 -4.02 17.35
N ARG A 153 8.87 -2.96 17.43
CA ARG A 153 10.27 -2.96 17.02
C ARG A 153 11.08 -4.01 17.78
N ALA A 154 10.81 -4.17 19.07
CA ALA A 154 11.50 -5.15 19.90
C ALA A 154 11.25 -6.58 19.40
N TRP A 155 10.02 -6.92 19.00
CA TRP A 155 9.74 -8.21 18.37
C TRP A 155 10.45 -8.34 17.01
N VAL A 156 10.40 -7.32 16.15
CA VAL A 156 11.05 -7.34 14.84
C VAL A 156 12.56 -7.54 14.94
N ASP A 157 13.21 -6.87 15.89
CA ASP A 157 14.65 -6.97 16.09
C ASP A 157 15.04 -8.37 16.59
N ARG A 158 14.30 -8.91 17.57
CA ARG A 158 14.49 -10.31 18.01
C ARG A 158 14.24 -11.31 16.89
N TRP A 159 13.22 -11.07 16.06
CA TRP A 159 12.91 -11.92 14.91
C TRP A 159 14.05 -11.91 13.89
N LEU A 160 14.59 -10.74 13.55
CA LEU A 160 15.73 -10.59 12.65
C LEU A 160 16.94 -11.38 13.14
N VAL A 161 17.32 -11.22 14.40
CA VAL A 161 18.47 -11.94 14.99
C VAL A 161 18.29 -13.46 14.85
N ARG A 162 17.11 -13.99 15.23
CA ARG A 162 16.82 -15.43 15.08
C ARG A 162 16.84 -15.88 13.62
N ALA A 163 16.28 -15.08 12.71
CA ALA A 163 16.23 -15.41 11.29
C ALA A 163 17.65 -15.52 10.69
N TYR A 164 18.52 -14.56 11.00
CA TYR A 164 19.92 -14.59 10.55
C TYR A 164 20.69 -15.77 11.14
N ASP A 165 20.54 -16.03 12.44
CA ASP A 165 21.21 -17.17 13.09
C ASP A 165 20.75 -18.51 12.47
N SER A 166 19.45 -18.70 12.28
CA SER A 166 18.91 -19.91 11.66
C SER A 166 19.42 -20.13 10.23
N ALA A 167 19.61 -19.05 9.46
CA ALA A 167 20.14 -19.12 8.11
C ALA A 167 21.63 -19.45 8.09
N TRP A 168 22.38 -18.95 9.08
CA TRP A 168 23.82 -19.24 9.22
C TRP A 168 24.08 -20.68 9.66
N GLN A 169 23.28 -21.22 10.60
CA GLN A 169 23.41 -22.60 11.04
C GLN A 169 22.98 -23.64 9.99
N ALA A 170 22.20 -23.22 8.99
CA ALA A 170 21.72 -24.07 7.89
C ALA A 170 22.64 -24.04 6.65
N ALA A 171 23.71 -23.23 6.67
CA ALA A 171 24.68 -23.07 5.60
C ALA A 171 25.96 -23.89 5.89
#